data_AF-A0AAT9J1D6-F1
#
_entry.id   AF-A0AAT9J1D6-F1
#
_cell.length_a   1.000
_cell.length_b   1.000
_cell.length_c   1.000
_cell.angle_alpha   90.00
_cell.angle_beta   90.00
_cell.angle_gamma   90.00
#
_symmetry.space_group_name_H-M   'P 1'
#
loop_
_entity.id
_entity.type
_entity.pdbx_description
1 polymer ?
#
loop_
_entity_poly.entity_id
_entity_poly.type
_entity_poly.pdbx_seq_one_letter_code
_entity_poly.pdbx_strand_id
1 'polypeptide(L)' 'MSSDATKTLPDVLVSARRITIKVGSALIVDAASGVADAAWMRGLAEDIAALMGEGKSVLLVSSGAGALGRRYLGLNS' A
#
# COMPACT_ATOMS: atom_id res chain seq x y z
N MET A 1 -26.52 10.37 16.70
CA MET A 1 -25.80 9.07 16.71
C MET A 1 -26.07 8.41 15.37
N SER A 2 -25.27 8.75 14.35
CA SER A 2 -25.36 8.11 13.03
C SER A 2 -24.39 6.93 13.04
N SER A 3 -24.90 5.71 12.91
CA SER A 3 -24.10 4.49 12.89
C SER A 3 -23.11 4.54 11.75
N ASP A 4 -21.83 4.57 12.08
CA ASP A 4 -20.74 4.34 11.14
C ASP A 4 -20.85 2.88 10.68
N ALA A 5 -21.30 2.69 9.44
CA ALA A 5 -21.49 1.36 8.88
C ALA A 5 -20.11 0.72 8.73
N THR A 6 -19.77 -0.20 9.63
CA THR A 6 -18.58 -1.04 9.53
C THR A 6 -18.59 -1.68 8.15
N LYS A 7 -17.78 -1.17 7.22
CA LYS A 7 -17.60 -1.81 5.92
C LYS A 7 -16.87 -3.12 6.17
N THR A 8 -17.63 -4.20 6.26
CA THR A 8 -17.08 -5.54 6.27
C THR A 8 -16.34 -5.75 4.96
N LEU A 9 -15.12 -6.26 5.06
CA LEU A 9 -14.43 -6.75 3.88
C LEU A 9 -15.31 -7.83 3.24
N PRO A 10 -15.43 -7.86 1.91
CA PRO A 10 -16.12 -8.95 1.22
C PRO A 10 -15.65 -10.31 1.74
N ASP A 11 -16.56 -11.27 1.90
CA ASP A 11 -16.27 -12.60 2.46
C ASP A 11 -15.09 -13.28 1.76
N VAL A 12 -14.92 -13.02 0.46
CA VAL A 12 -13.80 -13.52 -0.36
C VAL A 12 -12.44 -13.03 0.15
N LEU A 13 -12.33 -11.80 0.69
CA LEU A 13 -11.09 -11.28 1.25
C LEU A 13 -10.84 -11.81 2.67
N VAL A 14 -11.91 -11.95 3.47
CA VAL A 14 -11.82 -12.51 4.83
C VAL A 14 -11.36 -13.96 4.80
N SER A 15 -11.93 -14.78 3.91
CA SER A 15 -11.58 -16.19 3.75
C SER A 15 -10.33 -16.45 2.91
N ALA A 16 -9.77 -15.42 2.25
CA ALA A 16 -8.58 -15.57 1.43
C ALA A 16 -7.37 -16.03 2.27
N ARG A 17 -6.77 -17.15 1.85
CA ARG A 17 -5.49 -17.65 2.38
C ARG A 17 -4.29 -16.90 1.81
N ARG A 18 -4.40 -16.39 0.58
CA ARG A 18 -3.35 -15.61 -0.09
C ARG A 18 -3.93 -14.33 -0.68
N ILE A 19 -3.29 -13.20 -0.39
CA ILE A 19 -3.71 -11.87 -0.82
C ILE A 19 -2.58 -11.25 -1.63
N THR A 20 -2.90 -10.77 -2.83
CA THR A 20 -1.99 -9.91 -3.61
C THR A 20 -2.42 -8.47 -3.44
N ILE A 21 -1.52 -7.63 -2.94
CA ILE A 21 -1.77 -6.19 -2.78
C ILE A 21 -1.00 -5.45 -3.88
N LYS A 22 -1.73 -4.75 -4.75
CA LYS A 22 -1.11 -3.86 -5.76
C LYS A 22 -1.14 -2.43 -5.26
N VAL A 23 0.02 -1.79 -5.29
CA VAL A 23 0.15 -0.37 -4.94
C VAL A 23 0.57 0.45 -6.16
N GLY A 24 -0.12 1.55 -6.42
CA GLY A 24 0.20 2.52 -7.47
C GLY A 24 1.25 3.55 -7.02
N SER A 25 1.93 4.18 -7.98
CA SER A 25 2.98 5.17 -7.68
C SER A 25 2.47 6.39 -6.91
N ALA A 26 1.21 6.78 -7.12
CA ALA A 26 0.59 7.92 -6.45
C ALA A 26 0.44 7.75 -4.93
N LEU A 27 0.52 6.52 -4.41
CA LEU A 27 0.50 6.24 -2.97
C LEU A 27 1.91 6.12 -2.37
N ILE A 28 2.90 5.84 -3.21
CA ILE A 28 4.29 5.62 -2.77
C ILE A 28 5.10 6.92 -2.84
N VAL A 29 4.76 7.81 -3.77
CA VAL A 29 5.50 9.04 -4.05
C VAL A 29 4.64 10.23 -3.72
N ASP A 30 5.13 11.09 -2.82
CA ASP A 30 4.52 12.37 -2.56
C ASP A 30 4.60 13.25 -3.82
N ALA A 31 3.46 13.71 -4.30
CA ALA A 31 3.38 14.44 -5.57
C ALA A 31 4.06 15.81 -5.50
N ALA A 32 4.12 16.44 -4.32
CA ALA A 32 4.70 17.77 -4.15
C ALA A 32 6.23 17.73 -4.11
N SER A 33 6.80 16.80 -3.35
CA SER A 33 8.24 16.68 -3.13
C SER A 33 8.91 15.66 -4.06
N GLY A 34 8.14 14.75 -4.67
CA GLY A 34 8.65 13.65 -5.50
C GLY A 34 9.43 12.59 -4.71
N VAL A 35 9.39 12.63 -3.38
CA VAL A 35 10.07 11.65 -2.50
C VAL A 35 9.12 10.56 -2.07
N ALA A 36 9.66 9.48 -1.49
CA ALA A 36 8.83 8.39 -1.01
C ALA A 36 8.03 8.80 0.23
N ASP A 37 6.73 8.46 0.26
CA ASP A 37 5.88 8.66 1.44
C ASP A 37 6.13 7.54 2.46
N ALA A 38 7.09 7.80 3.35
CA ALA A 38 7.50 6.85 4.38
C ALA A 38 6.38 6.58 5.41
N ALA A 39 5.51 7.55 5.68
CA ALA A 39 4.43 7.38 6.64
C ALA A 39 3.37 6.43 6.07
N TRP A 40 2.97 6.64 4.82
CA TRP A 40 2.03 5.75 4.13
C TRP A 40 2.58 4.33 3.98
N MET A 41 3.84 4.19 3.55
CA MET A 41 4.47 2.88 3.41
C MET A 41 4.59 2.13 4.75
N ARG A 42 4.78 2.85 5.86
CA ARG A 42 4.80 2.24 7.20
C ARG A 42 3.42 1.69 7.58
N GLY A 43 2.35 2.46 7.38
CA GLY A 43 0.99 1.98 7.64
C GLY A 43 0.66 0.73 6.82
N LEU A 44 1.03 0.72 5.53
CA LEU A 44 0.88 -0.48 4.70
C LEU A 44 1.67 -1.68 5.26
N ALA A 45 2.89 -1.47 5.74
CA ALA A 45 3.71 -2.54 6.31
C ALA A 45 3.09 -3.11 7.60
N GLU A 46 2.51 -2.25 8.43
CA GLU A 46 1.77 -2.65 9.65
C GLU A 46 0.53 -3.47 9.30
N ASP A 47 -0.26 -3.04 8.31
CA ASP A 47 -1.43 -3.77 7.83
C ASP A 47 -1.06 -5.14 7.23
N ILE A 48 0.02 -5.21 6.45
CA ILE A 48 0.54 -6.47 5.91
C ILE A 48 0.99 -7.40 7.04
N ALA A 49 1.67 -6.86 8.05
CA ALA A 49 2.10 -7.63 9.21
C ALA A 49 0.90 -8.19 9.99
N ALA A 50 -0.18 -7.41 10.15
CA ALA A 50 -1.42 -7.87 10.78
C ALA A 50 -2.04 -9.05 10.00
N LEU A 51 -2.16 -8.93 8.67
CA LEU A 51 -2.67 -10.02 7.81
C LEU A 51 -1.80 -11.28 7.90
N MET A 52 -0.48 -11.11 7.94
CA MET A 52 0.45 -12.24 8.12
C MET A 52 0.31 -12.86 9.51
N GLY A 53 0.05 -12.07 10.55
CA GLY A 53 -0.26 -12.52 11.90
C GLY A 53 -1.54 -13.37 11.99
N GLU A 54 -2.51 -13.13 11.11
CA GLU A 54 -3.71 -13.96 10.93
C GLU A 54 -3.45 -15.26 10.12
N GLY A 55 -2.19 -15.53 9.73
CA GLY A 55 -1.81 -16.72 8.96
C GLY A 55 -2.01 -16.59 7.46
N LYS A 56 -2.27 -15.38 6.95
CA LYS A 56 -2.43 -15.14 5.50
C LYS A 56 -1.06 -14.99 4.83
N SER A 57 -0.95 -15.49 3.60
CA SER A 57 0.22 -15.22 2.75
C SER A 57 0.00 -13.93 1.96
N VAL A 58 0.92 -12.97 2.02
CA VAL A 58 0.79 -11.71 1.28
C VAL A 58 1.85 -11.62 0.18
N LEU A 59 1.43 -11.23 -1.03
CA LEU A 59 2.30 -10.82 -2.13
C LEU A 59 2.10 -9.32 -2.39
N LEU A 60 3.13 -8.52 -2.17
CA LEU A 60 3.10 -7.09 -2.48
C LEU A 60 3.64 -6.83 -3.88
N VAL A 61 2.88 -6.09 -4.69
CA VAL A 61 3.29 -5.63 -6.02
C VAL A 61 3.28 -4.11 -6.04
N SER A 62 4.45 -3.48 -5.90
CA SER A 62 4.58 -2.02 -5.86
C SER A 62 4.81 -1.41 -7.25
N SER A 63 4.59 -0.11 -7.35
CA SER A 63 5.06 0.75 -8.45
C SER A 63 6.00 1.80 -7.84
N GLY A 64 6.26 2.92 -8.53
CA GLY A 64 6.98 4.06 -7.95
C GLY A 64 8.50 4.07 -8.17
N ALA A 65 9.12 2.95 -8.55
CA ALA A 65 10.55 2.87 -8.84
C ALA A 65 11.00 3.89 -9.92
N GLY A 66 10.22 4.03 -11.01
CA GLY A 66 10.53 5.01 -12.05
C GLY A 66 10.37 6.46 -11.60
N ALA A 67 9.33 6.76 -10.82
CA ALA A 67 9.08 8.11 -10.30
C ALA A 67 10.17 8.54 -9.30
N LEU A 68 10.52 7.66 -8.36
CA LEU A 68 11.60 7.90 -7.40
C LEU A 68 12.97 7.93 -8.08
N GLY A 69 13.22 7.01 -9.01
CA GLY A 69 14.49 6.92 -9.73
C GLY A 69 14.76 8.14 -10.61
N ARG A 70 13.74 8.68 -11.28
CA ARG A 70 13.87 9.94 -12.04
C ARG A 70 14.31 11.09 -11.15
N ARG A 71 13.72 11.24 -9.96
CA ARG A 71 14.15 12.28 -9.01
C ARG A 71 15.58 12.06 -8.52
N TYR A 72 15.95 10.82 -8.18
CA TYR A 72 17.32 10.50 -7.77
C TYR A 72 18.35 10.85 -8.85
N LEU A 73 17.99 10.68 -10.12
CA LEU A 73 18.84 11.00 -11.27
C LEU A 73 18.73 12.47 -11.75
N GLY A 74 17.93 13.31 -11.09
CA GLY A 74 17.71 14.70 -11.51
C GLY A 74 16.90 14.87 -12.81
N LEU A 75 16.14 13.85 -13.22
CA LEU A 75 15.31 13.83 -14.41
C LEU A 75 13.92 14.41 -14.12
N ASN A 76 13.85 15.74 -14.06
CA ASN A 76 12.67 16.48 -13.57
C ASN A 76 11.64 16.87 -14.66
N SER A 77 11.88 16.49 -15.92
CA SER A 77 11.04 16.79 -17.10
C SER A 77 10.61 15.55 -17.84
#